data_AF-A0A3B8XI38-F1
#
_entry.id   AF-A0A3B8XI38-F1
#
_cell.length_a   1.000
_cell.length_b   1.000
_cell.length_c   1.000
_cell.angle_alpha   90.00
_cell.angle_beta   90.00
_cell.angle_gamma   90.00
#
_symmetry.space_group_name_H-M   'P 1'
#
loop_
_entity.id
_entity.type
_entity.pdbx_description
1 polymer ?
#
loop_
_entity_poly.entity_id
_entity_poly.type
_entity_poly.pdbx_seq_one_letter_code
_entity_poly.pdbx_strand_id
1 'polypeptide(L)'
;MDESSRPLAGEDIGTTQWKDARHWVSIYADLIEFRRGILDRVRRDLTKLEPVARRAAEADLKIIESPMEGYQKRLELWSRRVWDLHGF
;
A
#
# COMPACT_ATOMS: atom_id res chain seq x y z
N MET A 1 -1.17 17.39 -0.33
CA MET A 1 -2.21 16.53 -0.90
C MET A 1 -1.68 15.13 -0.78
N ASP A 2 -2.30 14.29 0.04
CA ASP A 2 -1.81 12.93 0.34
C ASP A 2 -1.94 12.05 -0.91
N GLU A 3 -0.83 11.86 -1.63
CA GLU A 3 -0.77 11.12 -2.89
C GLU A 3 -1.17 9.63 -2.70
N SER A 4 -1.06 9.15 -1.47
CA SER A 4 -1.44 7.84 -0.95
C SER A 4 -2.92 7.48 -1.09
N SER A 5 -3.79 8.50 -1.12
CA SER A 5 -5.25 8.31 -1.14
C SER A 5 -5.83 8.31 -2.56
N ARG A 6 -5.01 8.52 -3.60
CA ARG A 6 -5.49 8.54 -4.99
C ARG A 6 -5.85 7.12 -5.45
N PRO A 7 -7.00 6.97 -6.13
CA PRO A 7 -7.37 5.70 -6.70
C PRO A 7 -6.37 5.24 -7.76
N LEU A 8 -6.19 3.93 -7.90
CA LEU A 8 -5.38 3.39 -8.98
C LEU A 8 -6.10 3.56 -10.32
N ALA A 9 -5.33 3.65 -11.41
CA ALA A 9 -5.91 3.76 -12.74
C ALA A 9 -6.81 2.54 -13.03
N GLY A 10 -8.08 2.79 -13.36
CA GLY A 10 -9.08 1.74 -13.59
C GLY A 10 -9.85 1.29 -12.35
N GLU A 11 -9.56 1.82 -11.17
CA GLU A 11 -10.32 1.52 -9.95
C GLU A 11 -11.73 2.11 -10.03
N ASP A 12 -12.75 1.24 -10.07
CA ASP A 12 -14.16 1.64 -10.06
C ASP A 12 -14.85 1.22 -8.76
N ILE A 13 -14.88 2.14 -7.80
CA ILE A 13 -15.61 2.03 -6.53
C ILE A 13 -17.11 1.84 -6.77
N GLY A 14 -17.68 2.11 -7.95
CA GLY A 14 -19.08 1.87 -8.24
C GLY A 14 -19.44 0.42 -8.58
N THR A 15 -18.46 -0.49 -8.74
CA THR A 15 -18.73 -1.85 -9.21
C THR A 15 -19.70 -2.61 -8.30
N THR A 16 -20.67 -3.26 -8.91
CA THR A 16 -21.59 -4.20 -8.25
C THR A 16 -21.14 -5.65 -8.37
N GLN A 17 -20.02 -5.89 -9.07
CA GLN A 17 -19.48 -7.23 -9.25
C GLN A 17 -18.50 -7.55 -8.11
N TRP A 18 -18.84 -8.54 -7.30
CA TRP A 18 -17.98 -8.97 -6.18
C TRP A 18 -16.59 -9.45 -6.66
N LYS A 19 -16.48 -9.97 -7.89
CA LYS A 19 -15.21 -10.41 -8.48
C LYS A 19 -14.25 -9.25 -8.71
N ASP A 20 -14.76 -8.10 -9.16
CA ASP A 20 -13.97 -6.88 -9.34
C ASP A 20 -13.49 -6.37 -7.99
N ALA A 21 -14.38 -6.34 -6.99
CA ALA A 21 -14.00 -5.95 -5.64
C ALA A 21 -12.91 -6.86 -5.06
N ARG A 22 -13.01 -8.18 -5.26
CA ARG A 22 -11.99 -9.16 -4.84
C ARG A 22 -10.68 -8.99 -5.59
N HIS A 23 -10.73 -8.63 -6.87
CA HIS A 23 -9.54 -8.36 -7.65
C HIS A 23 -8.77 -7.17 -7.08
N TRP A 24 -9.45 -6.08 -6.74
CA TRP A 24 -8.83 -4.91 -6.11
C TRP A 24 -8.27 -5.21 -4.72
N VAL A 25 -8.92 -6.06 -3.91
CA VAL A 25 -8.33 -6.57 -2.65
C VAL A 25 -6.97 -7.22 -2.91
N SER A 26 -6.86 -8.08 -3.92
CA SER A 26 -5.59 -8.74 -4.27
C SER A 26 -4.53 -7.72 -4.71
N ILE A 27 -4.88 -6.77 -5.58
CA ILE A 27 -3.94 -5.74 -6.07
C ILE A 27 -3.38 -4.92 -4.90
N TYR A 28 -4.24 -4.43 -4.00
CA TYR A 28 -3.78 -3.64 -2.86
C TYR A 28 -2.95 -4.46 -1.88
N ALA A 29 -3.31 -5.72 -1.63
CA ALA A 29 -2.51 -6.62 -0.80
C ALA A 29 -1.11 -6.83 -1.39
N ASP A 30 -1.02 -7.11 -2.70
CA ASP A 30 0.26 -7.31 -3.40
C ASP A 30 1.14 -6.04 -3.35
N LEU A 31 0.54 -4.85 -3.52
CA LEU A 31 1.26 -3.57 -3.42
C LEU A 31 1.81 -3.30 -2.03
N ILE A 32 1.03 -3.61 -0.98
CA ILE A 32 1.46 -3.46 0.42
C ILE A 32 2.63 -4.39 0.72
N GLU A 33 2.53 -5.66 0.34
CA GLU A 33 3.60 -6.65 0.56
C GLU A 33 4.86 -6.31 -0.23
N PHE A 34 4.72 -5.87 -1.48
CA PHE A 34 5.85 -5.39 -2.29
C PHE A 34 6.59 -4.22 -1.60
N ARG A 35 5.84 -3.21 -1.13
CA ARG A 35 6.44 -2.05 -0.48
C ARG A 35 7.08 -2.40 0.85
N ARG A 36 6.46 -3.28 1.64
CA ARG A 36 7.02 -3.82 2.88
C ARG A 36 8.35 -4.54 2.62
N GLY A 37 8.42 -5.37 1.58
CA GLY A 37 9.64 -6.07 1.20
C GLY A 37 10.79 -5.12 0.83
N ILE A 38 10.50 -4.02 0.12
CA ILE A 38 11.48 -2.98 -0.17
C ILE A 38 11.96 -2.31 1.12
N LEU A 39 11.04 -1.88 1.98
CA LEU A 39 11.38 -1.20 3.24
C LEU A 39 12.25 -2.07 4.14
N ASP A 40 11.92 -3.35 4.26
CA ASP A 40 12.70 -4.30 5.06
C ASP A 40 14.11 -4.49 4.49
N ARG A 41 14.25 -4.50 3.15
CA ARG A 41 15.58 -4.55 2.52
C ARG A 41 16.36 -3.27 2.77
N VAL A 42 15.76 -2.10 2.55
CA VAL A 42 16.42 -0.81 2.76
C VAL A 42 16.84 -0.67 4.22
N ARG A 43 15.98 -1.03 5.18
CA ARG A 43 16.30 -1.02 6.61
C ARG A 43 17.51 -1.90 6.95
N ARG A 44 17.65 -3.07 6.33
CA ARG A 44 18.85 -3.92 6.50
C ARG A 44 20.09 -3.23 5.94
N ASP A 45 19.99 -2.62 4.77
CA ASP A 45 21.13 -1.97 4.12
C ASP A 45 21.54 -0.66 4.81
N LEU A 46 20.60 0.06 5.44
CA LEU A 46 20.89 1.23 6.29
C LEU A 46 21.88 0.93 7.42
N THR A 47 21.84 -0.28 7.98
CA THR A 47 22.74 -0.67 9.08
C THR A 47 24.20 -0.75 8.65
N LYS A 48 24.46 -0.85 7.34
CA LYS A 48 25.81 -0.97 6.77
C LYS A 48 26.38 0.39 6.33
N LEU A 49 25.59 1.45 6.38
CA LEU A 49 26.00 2.78 5.95
C LEU A 49 26.72 3.54 7.07
N GLU A 50 27.63 4.42 6.67
CA GLU A 50 28.21 5.41 7.56
C GLU A 50 27.13 6.32 8.18
N PRO A 51 27.30 6.82 9.41
CA PRO A 51 26.26 7.52 10.17
C PRO A 51 25.63 8.71 9.44
N VAL A 52 26.42 9.46 8.66
CA VAL A 52 25.94 10.61 7.87
C VAL A 52 25.03 10.17 6.73
N ALA A 53 25.43 9.14 5.98
CA ALA A 53 24.63 8.57 4.89
C ALA A 53 23.37 7.90 5.42
N ARG A 54 23.45 7.24 6.59
CA ARG A 54 22.30 6.63 7.26
C ARG A 54 21.22 7.66 7.61
N ARG A 55 21.59 8.81 8.18
CA ARG A 55 20.61 9.87 8.52
C ARG A 55 19.89 10.42 7.29
N ALA A 56 20.60 10.60 6.18
CA ALA A 56 19.98 11.05 4.93
C ALA A 56 18.98 10.00 4.41
N ALA A 57 19.39 8.73 4.35
CA ALA A 57 18.55 7.66 3.85
C ALA A 57 17.36 7.32 4.78
N GLU A 58 17.46 7.53 6.10
CA GLU A 58 16.33 7.42 7.04
C GLU A 58 15.23 8.48 6.77
N ALA A 59 15.60 9.68 6.31
CA ALA A 59 14.64 10.71 5.94
C ALA A 59 13.87 10.31 4.66
N ASP A 60 14.59 9.77 3.66
CA ASP A 60 13.99 9.27 2.42
C ASP A 60 13.02 8.10 2.70
N LEU A 61 13.37 7.24 3.66
CA LEU A 61 12.55 6.08 4.04
C LEU A 61 11.18 6.48 4.60
N LYS A 62 11.12 7.54 5.41
CA LYS A 62 9.85 8.08 5.93
C LYS A 62 8.90 8.57 4.82
N ILE A 63 9.45 9.13 3.75
CA ILE A 63 8.67 9.55 2.58
C ILE A 63 8.08 8.33 1.87
N ILE A 64 8.81 7.22 1.82
CA ILE A 64 8.37 5.96 1.20
C ILE A 64 7.35 5.21 2.08
N GLU A 65 7.42 5.36 3.41
CA GLU A 65 6.45 4.80 4.37
C GLU A 65 5.11 5.53 4.35
N SER A 66 5.11 6.85 4.15
CA SER A 66 3.93 7.71 4.15
C SER A 66 2.73 7.18 3.35
N PRO A 67 2.90 6.53 2.16
CA PRO A 67 1.75 6.11 1.37
C PRO A 67 1.19 4.74 1.71
N MET A 68 1.77 4.02 2.69
CA MET A 68 1.25 2.72 3.09
C MET A 68 -0.12 2.83 3.78
N GLU A 69 -0.35 3.90 4.54
CA GLU A 69 -1.65 4.12 5.20
C GLU A 69 -2.79 4.26 4.18
N GLY A 70 -2.52 4.91 3.04
CA GLY A 70 -3.49 5.05 1.96
C GLY A 70 -3.85 3.71 1.30
N TYR A 71 -2.86 2.87 1.02
CA TYR A 71 -3.09 1.53 0.49
C TYR A 71 -3.82 0.63 1.48
N GLN A 72 -3.50 0.74 2.78
CA GLN A 72 -4.19 -0.02 3.83
C GLN A 72 -5.68 0.37 3.90
N LYS A 73 -6.00 1.67 3.89
CA LYS A 73 -7.39 2.17 3.86
C LYS A 73 -8.16 1.68 2.62
N ARG A 74 -7.49 1.62 1.47
CA ARG A 74 -8.07 1.09 0.23
C ARG A 74 -8.33 -0.42 0.31
N LEU A 75 -7.39 -1.18 0.86
CA LEU A 75 -7.55 -2.61 1.10
C LEU A 75 -8.76 -2.88 2.00
N GLU A 76 -8.92 -2.12 3.09
CA GLU A 76 -10.07 -2.22 4.00
C GLU A 76 -11.39 -1.87 3.30
N LEU A 77 -11.41 -0.79 2.51
CA LEU A 77 -12.58 -0.40 1.72
C LEU A 77 -13.00 -1.51 0.75
N TRP A 78 -12.05 -2.08 0.01
CA TRP A 78 -12.33 -3.16 -0.94
C TRP A 78 -12.72 -4.47 -0.26
N SER A 79 -12.12 -4.79 0.89
CA SER A 79 -12.50 -5.96 1.68
C SER A 79 -13.94 -5.85 2.18
N ARG A 80 -14.34 -4.66 2.65
CA ARG A 80 -15.72 -4.38 3.05
C ARG A 80 -16.68 -4.50 1.86
N ARG A 81 -16.30 -3.96 0.70
CA ARG A 81 -17.05 -4.11 -0.56
C ARG A 81 -17.27 -5.56 -0.96
N VAL A 82 -16.24 -6.40 -0.85
CA VAL A 82 -16.39 -7.83 -1.12
C VAL A 82 -17.41 -8.45 -0.16
N TRP A 83 -17.36 -8.10 1.12
CA TRP A 83 -18.34 -8.58 2.09
C TRP A 83 -19.76 -8.15 1.74
N ASP A 84 -19.96 -6.87 1.40
CA ASP A 84 -21.28 -6.32 1.07
C ASP A 84 -21.85 -6.91 -0.24
N LEU A 85 -21.00 -7.17 -1.24
CA LEU A 85 -21.42 -7.65 -2.57
C LEU A 85 -21.53 -9.18 -2.68
N HIS A 86 -20.65 -9.90 -2.00
CA HIS A 86 -20.70 -11.36 -2.00
C HIS A 86 -21.83 -11.85 -1.07
N GLY A 87 -22.12 -11.09 0.00
CA GLY A 87 -23.00 -11.57 1.08
C GLY A 87 -22.43 -12.84 1.73
N PHE A 88 -22.87 -13.13 2.94
CA PHE A 88 -22.88 -14.52 3.39
C PHE A 88 -24.19 -15.16 2.93
#